data_AF-A0AA47ELS1-F1
#
_entry.id   AF-A0AA47ELS1-F1
#
_cell.length_a   1.000
_cell.length_b   1.000
_cell.length_c   1.000
_cell.angle_alpha   90.00
_cell.angle_beta   90.00
_cell.angle_gamma   90.00
#
_symmetry.space_group_name_H-M   'P 1'
#
loop_
_entity.id
_entity.type
_entity.pdbx_description
1 polymer ?
#
loop_
_entity_poly.entity_id
_entity_poly.type
_entity_poly.pdbx_seq_one_letter_code
_entity_poly.pdbx_strand_id
1 'polypeptide(L)' 'MKDAFEVLCSNGLINSNLMNKLKAMVGFRNIAVHNYQAINLKIVQEIIEKHLSDISEFSKIIMKKI' A
#
# COMPACT_ATOMS: atom_id res chain seq x y z
N MET A 1 -6.86 -1.15 9.49
CA MET A 1 -6.41 -0.50 8.22
C MET A 1 -6.34 -1.48 7.06
N LYS A 2 -5.83 -2.71 7.25
CA LYS A 2 -5.89 -3.76 6.22
C LYS A 2 -7.33 -4.12 5.84
N ASP A 3 -8.24 -4.14 6.81
CA ASP A 3 -9.67 -4.46 6.61
C ASP A 3 -10.39 -3.37 5.79
N ALA A 4 -9.93 -2.12 5.86
CA ALA A 4 -10.50 -1.05 5.04
C ALA A 4 -10.29 -1.29 3.54
N PHE A 5 -9.13 -1.81 3.14
CA PHE A 5 -8.88 -2.17 1.74
C PHE A 5 -9.70 -3.38 1.29
N GLU A 6 -10.03 -4.30 2.20
CA GLU A 6 -10.94 -5.41 1.90
C GLU A 6 -12.34 -4.89 1.59
N VAL A 7 -12.87 -3.98 2.41
CA VAL A 7 -14.17 -3.35 2.17
C VAL A 7 -14.19 -2.64 0.81
N LEU A 8 -13.13 -1.89 0.47
CA LEU A 8 -13.05 -1.22 -0.84
C LEU A 8 -12.99 -2.22 -2.00
N CYS A 9 -12.29 -3.35 -1.84
CA CYS A 9 -12.23 -4.40 -2.85
C CYS A 9 -13.57 -5.13 -3.00
N SER A 10 -14.24 -5.46 -1.90
CA SER A 10 -15.56 -6.10 -1.89
C SER A 10 -16.65 -5.23 -2.52
N ASN A 11 -16.51 -3.90 -2.44
CA ASN A 11 -17.38 -2.94 -3.12
C ASN A 11 -16.96 -2.67 -4.59
N GLY A 12 -15.95 -3.38 -5.10
CA GLY A 12 -15.47 -3.24 -6.48
C GLY A 12 -14.79 -1.89 -6.78
N LEU A 13 -14.42 -1.11 -5.76
CA LEU A 13 -13.75 0.19 -5.93
C LEU A 13 -12.28 0.02 -6.31
N ILE A 14 -11.63 -1.01 -5.77
CA ILE A 14 -10.27 -1.40 -6.13
C ILE A 14 -10.23 -2.89 -6.47
N ASN A 15 -9.27 -3.30 -7.31
CA ASN A 15 -9.08 -4.72 -7.60
C ASN A 15 -8.25 -5.41 -6.51
N SER A 16 -8.26 -6.76 -6.51
CA SER A 16 -7.56 -7.58 -5.52
C SER A 16 -6.04 -7.41 -5.56
N ASN A 17 -5.46 -7.13 -6.73
CA ASN A 17 -4.02 -6.87 -6.87
C ASN A 17 -3.61 -5.59 -6.15
N LEU A 18 -4.32 -4.49 -6.37
CA LEU A 18 -4.09 -3.20 -5.71
C LEU A 18 -4.34 -3.30 -4.20
N MET A 19 -5.41 -4.00 -3.78
CA MET A 19 -5.66 -4.27 -2.36
C MET A 19 -4.46 -4.95 -1.69
N ASN A 20 -3.91 -6.01 -2.29
CA ASN A 20 -2.79 -6.76 -1.72
C ASN A 20 -1.52 -5.91 -1.62
N LYS A 21 -1.21 -5.11 -2.65
CA LYS A 21 -0.07 -4.18 -2.66
C LYS A 21 -0.19 -3.13 -1.55
N LEU A 22 -1.37 -2.52 -1.40
CA LEU A 22 -1.61 -1.53 -0.35
C LEU A 22 -1.51 -2.13 1.06
N LYS A 23 -2.03 -3.34 1.27
CA LYS A 23 -1.87 -4.08 2.54
C LYS A 23 -0.41 -4.39 2.85
N ALA A 24 0.38 -4.79 1.85
CA ALA A 24 1.80 -5.07 2.00
C ALA A 24 2.56 -3.79 2.38
N MET A 25 2.27 -2.67 1.73
CA MET A 25 2.90 -1.37 2.00
C MET A 25 2.61 -0.85 3.41
N VAL A 26 1.37 -0.98 3.89
CA VAL A 26 1.04 -0.66 5.30
C VAL A 26 1.75 -1.61 6.27
N GLY A 27 1.84 -2.90 5.93
CA GLY A 27 2.61 -3.87 6.71
C GLY A 27 4.09 -3.49 6.83
N PHE A 28 4.70 -3.10 5.71
CA PHE A 28 6.07 -2.62 5.67
C PHE A 28 6.28 -1.37 6.54
N ARG A 29 5.39 -0.38 6.44
CA ARG A 29 5.44 0.82 7.30
C ARG A 29 5.47 0.46 8.79
N ASN A 30 4.63 -0.50 9.21
CA ASN A 30 4.59 -0.92 10.61
C ASN A 30 5.92 -1.54 11.06
N ILE A 31 6.52 -2.41 10.23
CA ILE A 31 7.84 -2.98 10.51
C ILE A 31 8.89 -1.86 10.55
N ALA A 32 8.81 -0.92 9.61
CA ALA A 32 9.80 0.14 9.48
C ALA A 32 9.81 1.09 10.69
N VAL A 33 8.64 1.41 11.23
CA VAL A 33 8.51 2.27 12.41
C VAL A 33 9.02 1.55 13.67
N HIS A 34 8.74 0.26 13.83
CA HIS A 34 9.09 -0.48 15.04
C HIS A 34 10.52 -1.03 15.04
N ASN A 35 11.10 -1.30 13.86
CA ASN A 35 12.37 -2.00 13.74
C ASN A 35 13.40 -1.21 12.89
N TYR A 36 13.33 0.12 12.96
CA TYR A 36 14.05 1.04 12.05
C TYR A 36 15.55 0.77 11.91
N GLN A 37 16.23 0.39 13.00
CA GLN A 37 17.67 0.10 13.00
C GLN A 37 18.04 -1.19 12.27
N ALA A 38 17.09 -2.11 12.10
CA ALA A 38 17.29 -3.42 11.47
C ALA A 38 16.68 -3.52 10.06
N ILE A 39 16.16 -2.41 9.51
CA ILE A 39 15.58 -2.41 8.17
C ILE A 39 16.68 -2.56 7.12
N ASN A 40 16.47 -3.48 6.17
CA ASN A 40 17.27 -3.55 4.97
C ASN A 40 16.96 -2.37 4.03
N LEU A 41 17.89 -1.43 3.90
CA LEU A 41 17.76 -0.24 3.04
C LEU A 41 17.47 -0.57 1.58
N LYS A 42 17.90 -1.73 1.08
CA LYS A 42 17.59 -2.19 -0.29
C LYS A 42 16.09 -2.42 -0.48
N ILE A 43 15.41 -2.93 0.55
CA ILE A 43 13.94 -3.10 0.52
C ILE A 43 13.25 -1.74 0.54
N VAL A 44 13.75 -0.78 1.33
CA VAL A 44 13.22 0.59 1.36
C VAL A 44 13.32 1.24 -0.02
N GLN A 45 14.50 1.15 -0.64
CA GLN A 45 14.75 1.71 -1.97
C GLN A 45 13.81 1.11 -3.01
N GLU A 46 13.67 -0.22 -3.05
CA GLU A 46 12.75 -0.91 -3.96
C GLU A 46 11.30 -0.45 -3.78
N ILE A 47 10.86 -0.21 -2.54
CA ILE A 47 9.51 0.30 -2.26
C ILE A 47 9.33 1.72 -2.78
N ILE A 48 10.32 2.59 -2.55
CA ILE A 48 10.29 3.97 -3.06
C ILE A 48 10.28 3.98 -4.59
N GLU A 49 11.10 3.16 -5.24
CA GLU A 49 11.25 3.17 -6.70
C GLU A 49 10.10 2.47 -7.42
N LYS A 50 9.53 1.40 -6.86
CA LYS A 50 8.60 0.51 -7.59
C LYS A 50 7.17 0.53 -7.08
N HIS A 51 6.94 0.94 -5.83
CA HIS A 51 5.63 0.79 -5.18
C HIS A 51 4.94 2.11 -4.83
N LEU A 52 5.59 3.27 -4.99
CA LEU A 52 4.91 4.57 -4.83
C LEU A 52 3.78 4.80 -5.86
N SER A 53 3.91 4.21 -7.05
CA SER A 53 2.87 4.28 -8.08
C SER A 53 1.56 3.62 -7.66
N ASP A 54 1.62 2.57 -6.83
CA ASP A 54 0.44 1.88 -6.31
C ASP A 54 -0.40 2.82 -5.40
N ILE A 55 0.25 3.70 -4.62
CA ILE A 55 -0.45 4.75 -3.86
C ILE A 55 -1.06 5.79 -4.80
N SER A 56 -0.34 6.19 -5.85
CA SER A 56 -0.87 7.16 -6.82
C SER A 56 -2.10 6.62 -7.55
N GLU A 57 -2.08 5.34 -7.93
CA GLU A 57 -3.22 4.64 -8.52
C GLU A 57 -4.43 4.65 -7.58
N PHE A 58 -4.21 4.29 -6.31
CA PHE A 58 -5.25 4.35 -5.28
C PHE A 58 -5.85 5.76 -5.16
N SER A 59 -5.02 6.81 -5.04
CA SER A 59 -5.50 8.19 -4.94
C SER A 59 -6.33 8.61 -6.16
N LYS A 60 -5.90 8.24 -7.37
CA LYS A 60 -6.65 8.52 -8.62
C LYS A 60 -8.02 7.85 -8.64
N ILE A 61 -8.11 6.60 -8.16
CA ILE A 61 -9.38 5.86 -8.09
C ILE A 61 -10.35 6.57 -7.14
N ILE A 62 -9.88 6.96 -5.95
CA ILE A 62 -10.72 7.63 -4.96
C ILE A 62 -11.16 9.02 -5.46
N MET A 63 -10.25 9.80 -6.05
CA MET A 63 -10.58 11.12 -6.60
C MET A 63 -11.60 11.09 -7.75
N LYS A 64 -11.69 9.99 -8.52
CA LYS A 64 -12.70 9.83 -9.58
C LYS A 64 -14.10 9.47 -9.05
N LYS A 65 -14.21 9.10 -7.78
CA LYS A 65 -15.45 8.63 -7.14
C LYS A 65 -16.04 9.66 -6.17
N ILE A 66 -15.29 10.72 -5.85
CA ILE A 66 -15.77 11.95 -5.17
C ILE A 66 -16.29 12.91 -6.25
#